data_AF-A0A3N6AF69-F1
#
_entry.id   AF-A0A3N6AF69-F1
#
_cell.length_a   1.000
_cell.length_b   1.000
_cell.length_c   1.000
_cell.angle_alpha   90.00
_cell.angle_beta   90.00
_cell.angle_gamma   90.00
#
_symmetry.space_group_name_H-M   'P 1'
#
loop_
_entity.id
_entity.type
_entity.pdbx_description
1 polymer ?
#
loop_
_entity_poly.entity_id
_entity_poly.type
_entity_poly.pdbx_seq_one_letter_code
_entity_poly.pdbx_strand_id
1 'polypeptide(L)' 'SEFFPNGIPTGAGDCCVPKLLNHAARRNLIPVSLAEFYWGRPNRSGTREHGSFYAACADKCRPILGFMLCGVIS' A
#
# COMPACT_ATOMS: atom_id res chain seq x y z
N SER A 1 -6.53 18.30 -10.95
CA SER A 1 -5.15 17.75 -11.12
C SER A 1 -4.26 17.99 -9.90
N GLU A 2 -4.77 18.52 -8.77
CA GLU A 2 -3.93 18.89 -7.60
C GLU A 2 -3.55 17.75 -6.65
N PHE A 3 -4.08 16.53 -6.81
CA PHE A 3 -3.82 15.44 -5.87
C PHE A 3 -2.48 14.71 -6.09
N PHE A 4 -1.89 14.83 -7.28
CA PHE A 4 -0.61 14.20 -7.61
C PHE A 4 0.33 15.21 -8.27
N PRO A 5 1.03 16.06 -7.49
CA PRO A 5 1.85 17.15 -8.01
C PRO A 5 2.99 16.66 -8.93
N ASN A 6 3.40 15.39 -8.81
CA ASN A 6 4.46 14.77 -9.61
C ASN A 6 3.93 13.72 -10.61
N GLY A 7 2.63 13.75 -10.94
CA GLY A 7 1.99 12.76 -11.81
C GLY A 7 1.45 11.54 -11.06
N ILE A 8 0.60 10.75 -11.74
CA ILE A 8 -0.08 9.60 -11.13
C ILE A 8 0.96 8.61 -10.58
N PRO A 9 0.90 8.22 -9.29
CA PRO A 9 1.85 7.28 -8.70
C PRO A 9 1.75 5.94 -9.42
N THR A 10 2.76 5.63 -10.22
CA THR A 10 2.86 4.36 -10.94
C THR A 10 3.41 3.27 -10.01
N GLY A 11 2.92 2.04 -10.19
CA GLY A 11 3.35 0.90 -9.38
C GLY A 11 2.78 0.83 -7.97
N ALA A 12 1.83 1.70 -7.59
CA ALA A 12 1.05 1.51 -6.36
C ALA A 12 0.26 0.19 -6.40
N GLY A 13 -0.15 -0.25 -7.60
CA GLY A 13 -0.77 -1.55 -7.83
C GLY A 13 0.17 -2.75 -7.71
N ASP A 14 1.49 -2.56 -7.60
CA ASP A 14 2.43 -3.67 -7.36
C ASP A 14 2.50 -4.02 -5.87
N CYS A 15 2.12 -3.08 -5.00
CA CYS A 15 2.02 -3.28 -3.57
C CYS A 15 0.75 -4.08 -3.20
N CYS A 16 0.83 -4.91 -2.16
CA CYS A 16 -0.27 -5.76 -1.75
C CYS A 16 -1.34 -4.97 -0.97
N VAL A 17 -0.94 -3.96 -0.21
CA VAL A 17 -1.85 -3.14 0.61
C VAL A 17 -2.99 -2.51 -0.18
N PRO A 18 -2.77 -1.78 -1.29
CA PRO A 18 -3.89 -1.20 -2.04
C PRO A 18 -4.88 -2.25 -2.55
N LYS A 19 -4.39 -3.41 -2.97
CA LYS A 19 -5.26 -4.52 -3.42
C LYS A 19 -6.12 -5.06 -2.29
N LEU A 20 -5.53 -5.27 -1.12
CA LEU A 20 -6.24 -5.81 0.05
C LEU A 20 -7.26 -4.82 0.59
N LEU A 21 -6.92 -3.53 0.68
CA LEU A 21 -7.85 -2.47 1.09
C LEU A 21 -9.02 -2.34 0.09
N ASN A 22 -8.74 -2.38 -1.21
CA ASN A 22 -9.79 -2.38 -2.23
C ASN A 22 -10.70 -3.61 -2.11
N HIS A 23 -10.13 -4.78 -1.82
CA HIS A 23 -10.90 -5.99 -1.59
C HIS A 23 -11.80 -5.88 -0.35
N ALA A 24 -11.27 -5.35 0.75
CA ALA A 24 -12.02 -5.12 1.98
C ALA A 24 -13.20 -4.18 1.74
N ALA A 25 -12.96 -3.03 1.08
CA ALA A 25 -14.00 -2.06 0.73
C ALA A 25 -15.10 -2.70 -0.13
N ARG A 26 -14.74 -3.47 -1.17
CA ARG A 26 -15.72 -4.15 -2.04
C ARG A 26 -16.55 -5.22 -1.35
N ARG A 27 -16.10 -5.72 -0.19
CA ARG A 27 -16.78 -6.75 0.59
C ARG A 27 -17.38 -6.22 1.88
N ASN A 28 -17.39 -4.89 2.09
CA ASN A 28 -17.82 -4.25 3.33
C ASN A 28 -17.11 -4.81 4.57
N LEU A 29 -15.82 -5.15 4.43
CA LEU A 29 -14.97 -5.56 5.54
C LEU A 29 -14.32 -4.32 6.15
N ILE A 30 -14.23 -4.28 7.47
CA ILE A 30 -13.56 -3.21 8.20
C ILE A 30 -12.12 -3.67 8.49
N PRO A 31 -11.10 -3.09 7.83
CA PRO A 31 -9.71 -3.42 8.13
C PRO A 31 -9.33 -2.91 9.53
N VAL A 32 -8.89 -3.81 10.40
CA VAL A 32 -8.51 -3.50 11.80
C VAL A 32 -7.01 -3.20 11.92
N SER A 33 -6.17 -4.00 11.26
CA SER A 33 -4.71 -3.81 11.23
C SER A 33 -4.14 -4.38 9.94
N LEU A 34 -2.94 -3.94 9.58
CA LEU A 34 -2.29 -4.31 8.34
C LEU A 34 -0.77 -4.30 8.51
N ALA A 35 -0.13 -5.38 8.09
CA ALA A 35 1.33 -5.50 8.07
C ALA A 35 1.75 -6.04 6.71
N GLU A 36 2.76 -5.44 6.10
CA GLU A 36 3.41 -5.96 4.90
C GLU A 36 4.77 -6.52 5.25
N PHE A 37 5.08 -7.67 4.69
CA PHE A 37 6.42 -8.23 4.71
C PHE A 37 6.86 -8.58 3.30
N TYR A 38 8.16 -8.64 3.10
CA TYR A 38 8.72 -9.00 1.81
C TYR A 38 9.00 -10.50 1.75
N TRP A 39 8.56 -11.16 0.67
CA TRP A 39 8.76 -12.59 0.47
C TRP A 39 9.47 -12.87 -0.84
N GLY A 40 10.76 -13.21 -0.75
CA GLY A 40 11.53 -13.70 -1.90
C GLY A 40 13.00 -13.29 -1.82
N ARG A 41 13.69 -13.40 -2.96
CA ARG A 41 15.08 -12.92 -3.09
C ARG A 41 15.13 -11.40 -2.92
N PRO A 42 16.21 -10.84 -2.35
CA PRO A 42 16.35 -9.39 -2.23
C PRO A 42 16.13 -8.68 -3.56
N ASN A 43 15.49 -7.51 -3.52
CA ASN A 43 15.34 -6.71 -4.73
C ASN A 43 16.72 -6.22 -5.23
N ARG A 44 16.79 -5.78 -6.48
CA ARG A 44 18.04 -5.29 -7.09
C ARG A 44 18.71 -4.15 -6.32
N SER A 45 17.93 -3.40 -5.55
CA SER A 45 18.39 -2.27 -4.72
C SER A 45 18.86 -2.70 -3.32
N GLY A 46 18.73 -3.97 -2.94
CA GLY A 46 19.07 -4.49 -1.61
C GLY A 46 18.23 -3.91 -0.46
N THR A 47 17.13 -3.22 -0.74
CA THR A 47 16.32 -2.52 0.27
C THR A 47 15.23 -3.40 0.89
N ARG A 48 15.09 -4.63 0.42
CA ARG A 48 14.06 -5.57 0.86
C ARG A 48 14.70 -6.91 1.18
N GLU A 49 14.43 -7.40 2.37
CA GLU A 49 14.92 -8.65 2.93
C GLU A 49 13.76 -9.61 3.16
N HIS A 50 14.02 -10.89 2.94
CA HIS A 50 13.01 -11.93 3.12
C HIS A 50 12.53 -12.00 4.57
N GLY A 51 11.22 -12.01 4.78
CA GLY A 51 10.59 -12.12 6.10
C GLY A 51 10.57 -10.81 6.90
N SER A 52 11.22 -9.76 6.41
CA SER A 52 11.24 -8.46 7.08
C SER A 52 9.95 -7.68 6.83
N PHE A 53 9.45 -7.03 7.87
CA PHE A 53 8.27 -6.16 7.82
C PHE A 53 8.63 -4.76 7.40
N TYR A 54 7.76 -4.15 6.61
CA TYR A 54 7.96 -2.81 6.09
C TYR A 54 6.66 -2.02 6.12
N ALA A 55 6.80 -0.71 6.36
CA ALA A 55 5.69 0.22 6.17
C ALA A 55 5.33 0.34 4.67
N ALA A 56 4.13 0.88 4.43
CA ALA A 56 3.67 1.24 3.09
C ALA A 56 4.71 2.13 2.39
N CYS A 57 4.92 1.87 1.11
CA CYS A 57 5.94 2.56 0.34
C CYS A 57 5.67 4.08 0.27
N ALA A 58 6.65 4.89 0.69
CA ALA A 58 6.48 6.35 0.85
C ALA A 58 6.15 7.08 -0.46
N ASP A 59 6.67 6.57 -1.59
CA ASP A 59 6.59 7.25 -2.88
C ASP A 59 5.34 6.86 -3.69
N LYS A 60 4.92 5.58 -3.59
CA LYS A 60 3.83 5.05 -4.45
C LYS A 60 2.53 4.80 -3.67
N CYS A 61 2.64 4.28 -2.45
CA CYS A 61 1.51 3.79 -1.66
C CYS A 61 0.93 4.91 -0.81
N ARG A 62 1.80 5.68 -0.13
CA ARG A 62 1.42 6.76 0.79
C ARG A 62 0.45 7.79 0.19
N PRO A 63 0.59 8.25 -1.07
CA PRO A 63 -0.31 9.25 -1.64
C PRO A 63 -1.77 8.78 -1.76
N ILE A 64 -1.99 7.47 -1.98
CA ILE A 64 -3.34 6.92 -2.15
C ILE A 64 -3.90 6.32 -0.86
N LEU A 65 -3.03 5.94 0.09
CA LEU A 65 -3.43 5.21 1.29
C LEU A 65 -4.45 5.97 2.14
N GLY A 66 -4.27 7.30 2.28
CA GLY A 66 -5.21 8.13 3.03
C GLY A 66 -6.61 8.11 2.45
N PHE A 67 -6.75 8.10 1.12
CA PHE A 67 -8.05 7.97 0.45
C PHE A 67 -8.66 6.58 0.67
N MET A 68 -7.86 5.52 0.58
CA MET A 68 -8.35 4.15 0.77
C MET A 68 -8.77 3.85 2.21
N LEU A 69 -8.21 4.57 3.18
CA LEU A 69 -8.58 4.49 4.59
C LEU A 69 -9.64 5.51 5.02
N CYS A 70 -10.02 6.43 4.12
CA CYS A 70 -11.06 7.41 4.39
C CYS A 70 -12.40 6.69 4.57
N GLY A 71 -13.04 6.87 5.73
CA GLY A 71 -14.30 6.20 6.09
C GLY A 71 -14.15 4.83 6.74
N VAL A 72 -12.93 4.33 6.94
CA VAL A 72 -12.68 3.06 7.68
C VAL A 72 -12.93 3.21 9.19
N ILE A 73 -12.76 4.42 9.72
CA ILE A 73 -13.12 4.76 11.09
C ILE A 73 -14.55 5.30 11.04
N SER A 74 -15.52 4.46 11.38
CA SER A 74 -16.91 4.85 11.65
C SER A 74 -17.17 4.74 13.15
#